data_AF-A0A5B0HLZ1-F1
#
_entry.id   AF-A0A5B0HLZ1-F1
#
_cell.length_a   1.000
_cell.length_b   1.000
_cell.length_c   1.000
_cell.angle_alpha   90.00
_cell.angle_beta   90.00
_cell.angle_gamma   90.00
#
_symmetry.space_group_name_H-M   'P 1'
#
loop_
_entity.id
_entity.type
_entity.pdbx_description
1 polymer ?
#
loop_
_entity_poly.entity_id
_entity_poly.type
_entity_poly.pdbx_seq_one_letter_code
_entity_poly.pdbx_strand_id
1 'polypeptide(L)'
;MSIHETHHFNCLNEAEHERLALLAEEMAEAIHAIGKILRHGYESRNPLMPRGPTNRDWLEQEMAHVYVAARLMFDAGDIRRVACAEHESIKQESLHRYMHHQPRPH
;
A
#
# COMPACT_ATOMS: atom_id res chain seq x y z
N MET A 1 39.79 -18.08 -8.80
CA MET A 1 38.63 -17.25 -9.18
C MET A 1 37.61 -17.43 -8.09
N SER A 2 37.56 -16.49 -7.13
CA SER A 2 36.67 -16.61 -5.97
C SER A 2 35.29 -16.15 -6.39
N ILE A 3 34.35 -17.09 -6.52
CA ILE A 3 32.92 -16.80 -6.55
C ILE A 3 32.58 -16.22 -5.17
N HIS A 4 32.39 -14.90 -5.11
CA HIS A 4 31.75 -14.31 -3.94
C HIS A 4 30.31 -14.82 -3.94
N GLU A 5 30.01 -15.77 -3.06
CA GLU A 5 28.62 -16.08 -2.70
C GLU A 5 28.00 -14.76 -2.21
N THR A 6 27.12 -14.19 -3.01
CA THR A 6 26.31 -13.04 -2.63
C THR A 6 25.26 -13.52 -1.63
N HIS A 7 25.69 -13.69 -0.37
CA HIS A 7 24.77 -13.83 0.75
C HIS A 7 24.11 -12.47 0.97
N HIS A 8 22.84 -12.34 0.59
CA HIS A 8 22.06 -11.15 0.93
C HIS A 8 21.98 -11.04 2.46
N PHE A 9 22.34 -9.89 3.04
CA PHE A 9 22.34 -9.67 4.50
C PHE A 9 20.99 -9.99 5.16
N ASN A 10 19.89 -9.75 4.45
CA ASN A 10 18.53 -10.00 4.90
C ASN A 10 18.01 -11.41 4.57
N CYS A 11 18.83 -12.25 3.94
CA CYS A 11 18.51 -13.62 3.52
C CYS A 11 17.26 -13.76 2.64
N LEU A 12 16.83 -12.69 1.96
CA LEU A 12 15.75 -12.78 0.99
C LEU A 12 16.23 -13.49 -0.28
N ASN A 13 15.39 -14.35 -0.83
CA ASN A 13 15.56 -14.78 -2.22
C ASN A 13 15.15 -13.66 -3.19
N GLU A 14 15.55 -13.78 -4.45
CA GLU A 14 15.28 -12.77 -5.48
C GLU A 14 13.79 -12.45 -5.61
N ALA A 15 12.94 -13.48 -5.55
CA ALA A 15 11.50 -13.32 -5.72
C ALA A 15 10.84 -12.61 -4.52
N GLU A 16 11.30 -12.87 -3.29
CA GLU A 16 10.86 -12.12 -2.09
C GLU A 16 11.27 -10.66 -2.17
N HIS A 17 12.49 -10.39 -2.66
CA HIS A 17 12.99 -9.04 -2.84
C HIS A 17 12.12 -8.25 -3.85
N GLU A 18 11.82 -8.85 -5.00
CA GLU A 18 10.97 -8.23 -6.01
C GLU A 18 9.56 -7.92 -5.50
N ARG A 19 8.92 -8.85 -4.79
CA ARG A 19 7.57 -8.62 -4.26
C ARG A 19 7.54 -7.55 -3.18
N LEU A 20 8.56 -7.48 -2.32
CA LEU A 20 8.71 -6.39 -1.34
C LEU A 20 8.97 -5.04 -2.00
N ALA A 21 9.81 -5.01 -3.04
CA ALA A 21 10.09 -3.79 -3.80
C ALA A 21 8.81 -3.26 -4.46
N LEU A 22 8.05 -4.12 -5.14
CA LEU A 22 6.76 -3.76 -5.72
C LEU A 22 5.78 -3.25 -4.66
N LEU A 23 5.63 -3.96 -3.54
CA LEU A 23 4.74 -3.52 -2.46
C LEU A 23 5.14 -2.13 -1.93
N ALA A 24 6.44 -1.88 -1.76
CA ALA A 24 6.94 -0.60 -1.28
C ALA A 24 6.70 0.54 -2.27
N GLU A 25 6.88 0.28 -3.57
CA GLU A 25 6.61 1.23 -4.66
C GLU A 25 5.14 1.65 -4.67
N GLU A 26 4.22 0.69 -4.74
CA GLU A 26 2.78 0.98 -4.80
C GLU A 26 2.28 1.69 -3.53
N MET A 27 2.84 1.35 -2.35
CA MET A 27 2.55 2.08 -1.11
C MET A 27 3.03 3.53 -1.17
N ALA A 28 4.19 3.80 -1.76
CA ALA A 28 4.70 5.15 -1.91
C ALA A 28 3.86 5.98 -2.90
N GLU A 29 3.39 5.37 -3.98
CA GLU A 29 2.48 6.02 -4.94
C GLU A 29 1.13 6.35 -4.29
N ALA A 30 0.55 5.42 -3.52
CA ALA A 30 -0.66 5.67 -2.74
C ALA A 30 -0.47 6.84 -1.74
N ILE A 31 0.66 6.88 -1.02
CA ILE A 31 0.99 8.02 -0.12
C ILE A 31 1.07 9.33 -0.91
N HIS A 32 1.66 9.33 -2.10
CA HIS A 32 1.74 10.50 -2.94
C HIS A 32 0.36 10.98 -3.40
N ALA A 33 -0.52 10.08 -3.83
CA ALA A 33 -1.91 10.38 -4.18
C ALA A 33 -2.68 10.98 -2.98
N ILE A 34 -2.56 10.38 -1.80
CA ILE A 34 -3.12 10.91 -0.54
C ILE A 34 -2.61 12.32 -0.27
N GLY A 35 -1.31 12.56 -0.42
CA GLY A 35 -0.71 13.88 -0.22
C GLY A 35 -1.30 14.95 -1.15
N LYS A 36 -1.58 14.60 -2.42
CA LYS A 36 -2.27 15.49 -3.37
C LYS A 36 -3.71 15.77 -2.94
N ILE A 37 -4.44 14.74 -2.51
CA ILE A 37 -5.83 14.88 -2.03
C ILE A 37 -5.88 15.79 -0.81
N LEU A 38 -4.99 15.60 0.16
CA LEU A 38 -4.94 16.45 1.36
C LEU A 38 -4.66 17.92 1.03
N ARG A 39 -3.87 18.19 -0.03
CA ARG A 39 -3.53 19.56 -0.43
C ARG A 39 -4.57 20.21 -1.35
N HIS A 40 -5.19 19.42 -2.24
CA HIS A 40 -5.98 19.95 -3.37
C HIS A 40 -7.41 19.42 -3.44
N GLY A 41 -7.78 18.44 -2.61
CA GLY A 41 -9.07 17.77 -2.67
C GLY A 41 -9.11 16.62 -3.69
N TYR A 42 -10.15 15.80 -3.58
CA TYR A 42 -10.35 14.58 -4.38
C TYR A 42 -10.56 14.86 -5.88
N GLU A 43 -11.38 15.86 -6.22
CA GLU A 43 -11.80 16.11 -7.60
C GLU A 43 -10.82 16.99 -8.40
N SER A 44 -9.74 17.43 -7.76
CA SER A 44 -8.70 18.22 -8.43
C SER A 44 -7.91 17.38 -9.42
N ARG A 45 -7.47 18.03 -10.51
CA ARG A 45 -6.66 17.43 -11.59
C ARG A 45 -5.29 18.09 -11.67
N ASN A 46 -4.33 17.38 -12.27
CA ASN A 46 -3.02 17.96 -12.56
C ASN A 46 -3.18 19.17 -13.53
N PRO A 47 -2.71 20.38 -13.18
CA PRO A 47 -2.80 21.55 -14.07
C PRO A 47 -2.13 21.36 -15.44
N LEU A 48 -1.11 20.50 -15.52
CA LEU A 48 -0.42 20.16 -16.78
C LEU A 48 -1.18 19.14 -17.61
N MET A 49 -2.18 18.47 -17.03
CA MET A 49 -3.04 17.50 -17.70
C MET A 49 -4.52 17.77 -17.34
N PRO A 50 -5.13 18.87 -17.83
CA PRO A 50 -6.48 19.27 -17.40
C PRO A 50 -7.58 18.25 -17.70
N ARG A 51 -7.37 17.40 -18.71
CA ARG A 51 -8.27 16.29 -19.08
C ARG A 51 -7.83 14.95 -18.50
N GLY A 52 -6.74 14.92 -17.73
CA GLY A 52 -6.23 13.72 -17.05
C GLY A 52 -7.07 13.37 -15.82
N PRO A 53 -6.81 12.20 -15.21
CA PRO A 53 -7.52 11.72 -14.02
C PRO A 53 -7.56 12.71 -12.86
N THR A 54 -8.63 12.62 -12.07
CA THR A 54 -8.75 13.30 -10.77
C THR A 54 -7.82 12.66 -9.75
N ASN A 55 -7.56 13.33 -8.63
CA ASN A 55 -6.81 12.73 -7.54
C ASN A 55 -7.53 11.50 -6.95
N ARG A 56 -8.87 11.45 -7.00
CA ARG A 56 -9.65 10.27 -6.65
C ARG A 56 -9.32 9.09 -7.57
N ASP A 57 -9.39 9.30 -8.89
CA ASP A 57 -9.11 8.25 -9.87
C ASP A 57 -7.69 7.68 -9.66
N TRP A 58 -6.71 8.56 -9.40
CA TRP A 58 -5.35 8.13 -9.04
C TRP A 58 -5.30 7.30 -7.77
N LEU A 59 -5.94 7.74 -6.69
CA LEU A 59 -5.93 6.98 -5.43
C LEU A 59 -6.61 5.61 -5.61
N GLU A 60 -7.71 5.54 -6.34
CA GLU A 60 -8.40 4.28 -6.63
C GLU A 60 -7.49 3.31 -7.38
N GLN A 61 -6.72 3.80 -8.35
CA GLN A 61 -5.73 3.03 -9.07
C GLN A 61 -4.62 2.51 -8.13
N GLU A 62 -3.98 3.39 -7.35
CA GLU A 62 -2.88 2.96 -6.48
C GLU A 62 -3.33 2.02 -5.36
N MET A 63 -4.55 2.21 -4.83
CA MET A 63 -5.09 1.27 -3.85
C MET A 63 -5.34 -0.12 -4.45
N ALA A 64 -5.74 -0.19 -5.72
CA ALA A 64 -5.87 -1.46 -6.43
C ALA A 64 -4.50 -2.13 -6.64
N HIS A 65 -3.47 -1.37 -7.00
CA HIS A 65 -2.12 -1.90 -7.15
C HIS A 65 -1.53 -2.39 -5.82
N VAL A 66 -1.67 -1.62 -4.73
CA VAL A 66 -1.28 -2.04 -3.37
C VAL A 66 -1.95 -3.36 -3.00
N TYR A 67 -3.25 -3.51 -3.32
CA TYR A 67 -3.97 -4.75 -3.05
C TYR A 67 -3.40 -5.93 -3.84
N VAL A 68 -3.07 -5.74 -5.13
CA VAL A 68 -2.44 -6.76 -5.97
C VAL A 68 -1.05 -7.14 -5.43
N ALA A 69 -0.21 -6.16 -5.10
CA ALA A 69 1.11 -6.40 -4.53
C ALA A 69 1.02 -7.16 -3.19
N ALA A 70 0.10 -6.76 -2.30
CA ALA A 70 -0.15 -7.48 -1.04
C ALA A 70 -0.66 -8.91 -1.30
N ARG A 71 -1.54 -9.10 -2.29
CA ARG A 71 -2.05 -10.44 -2.66
C ARG A 71 -0.91 -11.36 -3.11
N LEU A 72 0.03 -10.86 -3.92
CA LEU A 72 1.21 -11.63 -4.34
C LEU A 72 2.03 -12.12 -3.14
N MET A 73 2.24 -11.27 -2.13
CA MET A 73 2.94 -11.64 -0.89
C MET A 73 2.19 -12.74 -0.10
N PHE A 74 0.86 -12.64 0.01
CA PHE A 74 0.06 -13.67 0.70
C PHE A 74 0.07 -15.00 -0.03
N ASP A 75 -0.06 -14.97 -1.35
CA ASP A 75 -0.18 -16.18 -2.17
C ASP A 75 1.19 -16.88 -2.30
N ALA A 76 2.30 -16.14 -2.23
CA ALA A 76 3.65 -16.69 -2.12
C ALA A 76 4.00 -17.22 -0.71
N GLY A 77 3.21 -16.86 0.32
CA GLY A 77 3.45 -17.25 1.71
C GLY A 77 4.43 -16.36 2.47
N ASP A 78 4.90 -15.27 1.87
CA ASP A 78 5.80 -14.29 2.50
C ASP A 78 5.14 -13.62 3.71
N ILE A 79 3.81 -13.41 3.63
CA ILE A 79 2.99 -12.90 4.73
C ILE A 79 1.87 -13.92 5.03
N ARG A 80 1.67 -14.20 6.31
CA ARG A 80 0.65 -15.15 6.76
C ARG A 80 -0.74 -14.52 6.72
N ARG A 81 -1.65 -15.17 5.99
CA ARG A 81 -3.06 -14.76 5.84
C ARG A 81 -3.86 -14.78 7.16
N VAL A 82 -3.49 -15.66 8.10
CA VAL A 82 -4.21 -15.89 9.37
C VAL A 82 -4.04 -14.72 10.36
N ALA A 83 -3.01 -13.89 10.19
CA ALA A 83 -2.80 -12.72 11.06
C ALA A 83 -3.76 -11.55 10.72
N CYS A 84 -4.32 -11.49 9.51
CA CYS A 84 -5.07 -10.31 9.07
C CYS A 84 -6.40 -10.11 9.80
N ALA A 85 -7.22 -11.14 10.02
CA ALA A 85 -8.55 -10.96 10.62
C ALA A 85 -8.48 -10.45 12.08
N GLU A 86 -7.54 -10.97 12.86
CA GLU A 86 -7.31 -10.48 14.23
C GLU A 86 -6.76 -9.04 14.23
N HIS A 87 -5.78 -8.75 13.36
CA HIS A 87 -5.24 -7.40 13.23
C HIS A 87 -6.27 -6.39 12.69
N GLU A 88 -7.17 -6.81 11.80
CA GLU A 88 -8.29 -6.00 11.30
C GLU A 88 -9.26 -5.66 12.43
N SER A 89 -9.69 -6.65 13.23
CA SER A 89 -10.58 -6.43 14.37
C SER A 89 -9.96 -5.47 15.39
N ILE A 90 -8.70 -5.70 15.78
CA ILE A 90 -7.96 -4.83 16.70
C ILE A 90 -7.85 -3.42 16.11
N LYS A 91 -7.57 -3.30 14.81
CA LYS A 91 -7.48 -2.00 14.15
C LYS A 91 -8.82 -1.29 14.19
N GLN A 92 -9.92 -1.94 13.84
CA GLN A 92 -11.27 -1.37 13.87
C GLN A 92 -11.64 -0.84 15.25
N GLU A 93 -11.43 -1.62 16.30
CA GLU A 93 -11.65 -1.19 17.68
C GLU A 93 -10.81 0.05 18.03
N SER A 94 -9.55 0.09 17.60
CA SER A 94 -8.66 1.23 17.85
C SER A 94 -9.07 2.49 17.09
N LEU A 95 -9.67 2.38 15.89
CA LEU A 95 -9.99 3.54 15.05
C LEU A 95 -10.97 4.49 15.74
N HIS A 96 -11.95 3.96 16.47
CA HIS A 96 -12.92 4.78 17.23
C HIS A 96 -12.28 5.65 18.30
N ARG A 97 -11.10 5.25 18.79
CA ARG A 97 -10.36 6.03 19.80
C ARG A 97 -9.68 7.25 19.20
N TYR A 98 -9.26 7.19 17.94
CA TYR A 98 -8.38 8.19 17.32
C TYR A 98 -9.01 8.97 16.16
N MET A 99 -10.08 8.45 15.55
CA MET A 99 -10.78 9.15 14.47
C MET A 99 -11.94 9.98 15.02
N HIS A 100 -11.76 11.30 15.08
CA HIS A 100 -12.70 12.21 15.76
C HIS A 100 -13.96 12.59 14.95
N HIS A 101 -13.99 12.28 13.65
CA HIS A 101 -15.04 12.74 12.73
C HIS A 101 -15.84 11.60 12.08
N GLN A 102 -15.61 10.34 12.49
CA GLN A 102 -16.30 9.20 11.91
C GLN A 102 -17.55 8.84 12.73
N PRO A 103 -18.65 8.43 12.07
CA PRO A 103 -19.82 7.89 12.77
C PRO A 103 -19.44 6.61 13.53
N ARG A 104 -20.05 6.40 14.70
CA ARG A 104 -19.90 5.13 15.42
C ARG A 104 -20.67 4.04 14.67
N PRO A 105 -20.10 2.85 14.46
CA PRO A 105 -20.83 1.73 13.89
C PRO A 105 -21.99 1.37 14.83
N HIS A 106 -23.14 1.07 14.22
CA HIS A 106 -24.35 0.61 14.91
C HIS A 106 -24.23 -0.84 15.35
#